data_AF-A0A9E4TKR7-F1
#
_entry.id   AF-A0A9E4TKR7-F1
#
_cell.length_a   1.000
_cell.length_b   1.000
_cell.length_c   1.000
_cell.angle_alpha   90.00
_cell.angle_beta   90.00
_cell.angle_gamma   90.00
#
_symmetry.space_group_name_H-M   'P 1'
#
loop_
_entity.id
_entity.type
_entity.pdbx_description
1 polymer ?
#
loop_
_entity_poly.entity_id
_entity_poly.type
_entity_poly.pdbx_seq_one_letter_code
_entity_poly.pdbx_strand_id
1 'polypeptide(L)'
;QVEARIDNDQDISAWFTLRCTEGSSCIRGNLLVIPLDESLLYAEPVYIQAEGIGFPELTKVILASGTKVVMEDSLEEALAALTGVDFLITRAGPDAQAPGGAEPTGPLETSLEAGINVIKEAIEGLRENLSQLEEAIESLTDTFGNQ
;
A
#
# COMPACT_ATOMS: atom_id res chain seq x y z
N GLN A 1 19.59 5.54 3.08
CA GLN A 1 18.50 6.49 2.80
C GLN A 1 17.13 5.83 2.96
N VAL A 2 16.92 4.60 2.47
CA VAL A 2 15.65 3.87 2.64
C VAL A 2 15.31 3.57 4.11
N GLU A 3 16.28 3.10 4.90
CA GLU A 3 16.14 2.90 6.36
C GLU A 3 15.58 4.14 7.07
N ALA A 4 16.21 5.30 6.83
CA ALA A 4 15.75 6.55 7.41
C ALA A 4 14.33 6.93 6.96
N ARG A 5 13.89 6.53 5.76
CA ARG A 5 12.51 6.78 5.31
C ARG A 5 11.51 5.87 6.00
N ILE A 6 11.88 4.60 6.22
CA ILE A 6 11.08 3.65 7.01
C ILE A 6 10.93 4.17 8.44
N ASP A 7 12.02 4.65 9.05
CA ASP A 7 12.01 5.19 10.42
C ASP A 7 11.24 6.50 10.56
N ASN A 8 11.14 7.31 9.49
CA ASN A 8 10.38 8.56 9.49
C ASN A 8 8.89 8.35 9.15
N ASP A 9 8.49 7.14 8.78
CA ASP A 9 7.09 6.83 8.51
C ASP A 9 6.29 6.81 9.84
N GLN A 10 5.18 7.55 9.87
CA GLN A 10 4.38 7.74 11.09
C GLN A 10 3.65 6.45 11.49
N ASP A 11 3.14 5.70 10.51
CA ASP A 11 2.37 4.48 10.77
C ASP A 11 3.29 3.37 11.27
N ILE A 12 4.47 3.24 10.66
CA ILE A 12 5.50 2.30 11.08
C ILE A 12 5.97 2.63 12.50
N SER A 13 6.32 3.90 12.76
CA SER A 13 6.78 4.35 14.08
C SER A 13 5.74 4.13 15.18
N ALA A 14 4.46 4.43 14.89
CA ALA A 14 3.36 4.21 15.82
C ALA A 14 3.17 2.71 16.12
N TRP A 15 3.23 1.86 15.09
CA TRP A 15 3.10 0.42 15.25
C TRP A 15 4.21 -0.18 16.12
N PHE A 16 5.48 0.18 15.87
CA PHE A 16 6.59 -0.25 16.72
C PHE A 16 6.42 0.25 18.15
N THR A 17 6.00 1.49 18.34
CA THR A 17 5.76 2.04 19.70
C THR A 17 4.65 1.28 20.44
N LEU A 18 3.63 0.79 19.73
CA LEU A 18 2.53 0.03 20.35
C LEU A 18 2.91 -1.42 20.61
N ARG A 19 3.60 -2.08 19.67
CA ARG A 19 3.87 -3.52 19.71
C ARG A 19 5.16 -3.89 20.44
N CYS A 20 6.11 -2.96 20.52
CA CYS A 20 7.41 -3.17 21.15
C CYS A 20 7.44 -2.56 22.55
N THR A 21 6.37 -2.82 23.31
CA THR A 21 6.24 -2.43 24.71
C THR A 21 6.34 -3.66 25.61
N GLU A 22 6.60 -3.40 26.89
CA GLU A 22 6.72 -4.37 28.00
C GLU A 22 6.21 -5.79 27.70
N GLY A 23 7.13 -6.77 27.67
CA GLY A 23 6.82 -8.18 27.42
C GLY A 23 6.91 -8.64 25.96
N SER A 24 7.20 -7.74 25.00
CA SER A 24 7.46 -8.09 23.59
C SER A 24 8.64 -7.31 23.01
N SER A 25 9.58 -8.02 22.38
CA SER A 25 10.72 -7.45 21.67
C SER A 25 10.49 -7.51 20.16
N CYS A 26 10.63 -6.39 19.46
CA CYS A 26 10.55 -6.36 18.02
C CYS A 26 11.93 -6.50 17.39
N ILE A 27 12.05 -7.41 16.45
CA ILE A 27 13.28 -7.70 15.74
C ILE A 27 13.06 -7.30 14.28
N ARG A 28 13.79 -6.28 13.85
CA ARG A 28 13.91 -5.91 12.45
C ARG A 28 14.87 -6.88 11.76
N GLY A 29 14.40 -7.49 10.67
CA GLY A 29 15.17 -8.44 9.89
C GLY A 29 16.21 -7.76 9.01
N ASN A 30 16.80 -8.54 8.10
CA ASN A 30 17.73 -7.99 7.11
C ASN A 30 16.95 -7.28 5.99
N LEU A 31 17.42 -6.10 5.60
CA LEU A 31 16.93 -5.40 4.41
C LEU A 31 17.36 -6.16 3.15
N LEU A 32 16.39 -6.66 2.40
CA LEU A 32 16.56 -7.32 1.12
C LEU A 32 16.41 -6.29 -0.01
N VAL A 33 17.36 -6.26 -0.93
CA VAL A 33 17.30 -5.40 -2.12
C VAL A 33 17.11 -6.28 -3.35
N ILE A 34 15.97 -6.13 -4.00
CA ILE A 34 15.54 -6.94 -5.13
C ILE A 34 15.47 -6.03 -6.37
N PRO A 35 16.35 -6.23 -7.37
CA PRO A 35 16.24 -5.49 -8.62
C PRO A 35 15.05 -5.99 -9.43
N LEU A 36 14.23 -5.06 -9.90
CA LEU A 36 13.05 -5.29 -10.74
C LEU A 36 13.17 -4.43 -11.99
N ASP A 37 13.76 -4.99 -13.04
CA ASP A 37 13.97 -4.32 -14.32
C ASP A 37 14.68 -2.96 -14.13
N GLU A 38 14.01 -1.83 -14.39
CA GLU A 38 14.53 -0.47 -14.19
C GLU A 38 14.35 0.08 -12.76
N SER A 39 13.95 -0.74 -11.78
CA SER A 39 13.64 -0.31 -10.42
C SER A 39 14.25 -1.21 -9.33
N LEU A 40 14.32 -0.70 -8.10
CA LEU A 40 14.78 -1.45 -6.91
C LEU A 40 13.65 -1.57 -5.89
N LEU A 41 13.33 -2.79 -5.51
CA LEU A 41 12.41 -3.10 -4.42
C LEU A 41 13.20 -3.43 -3.16
N TYR A 42 12.84 -2.77 -2.07
CA TYR A 42 13.40 -3.01 -0.75
C TYR A 42 12.36 -3.73 0.09
N ALA A 43 12.75 -4.84 0.71
CA ALA A 43 11.88 -5.63 1.56
C ALA A 43 12.55 -5.90 2.90
N GLU A 44 11.85 -5.58 3.99
CA GLU A 44 12.33 -5.83 5.34
C GLU A 44 11.26 -6.57 6.16
N PRO A 45 11.54 -7.80 6.61
CA PRO A 45 10.64 -8.52 7.49
C PRO A 45 10.77 -8.03 8.93
N VAL A 46 9.64 -7.92 9.62
CA VAL A 46 9.57 -7.51 11.02
C VAL A 46 8.98 -8.65 11.85
N TYR A 47 9.72 -9.04 12.87
CA TYR A 47 9.36 -10.11 13.77
C TYR A 47 9.04 -9.57 15.16
N ILE A 48 8.13 -10.25 15.86
CA ILE A 48 7.90 -10.02 17.29
C ILE A 48 8.30 -11.27 18.05
N GLN A 49 9.01 -11.07 19.17
CA GLN A 49 9.34 -12.10 20.12
C GLN A 49 8.68 -11.76 21.46
N ALA A 50 7.74 -12.60 21.89
CA ALA A 50 7.12 -12.51 23.21
C ALA A 50 8.05 -13.05 24.30
N GLU A 51 8.00 -12.46 25.49
CA GLU A 51 8.77 -12.91 26.64
C GLU A 51 8.38 -14.35 27.03
N GLY A 52 9.35 -15.27 27.03
CA GLY A 52 9.13 -16.70 27.33
C GLY A 52 8.86 -17.60 26.12
N ILE A 53 8.65 -17.05 24.92
CA ILE A 53 8.54 -17.83 23.68
C ILE A 53 9.87 -17.72 22.90
N GLY A 54 10.55 -18.85 22.71
CA GLY A 54 11.91 -18.88 22.14
C GLY A 54 12.00 -18.60 20.64
N PHE A 55 10.87 -18.51 19.93
CA PHE A 55 10.84 -18.34 18.47
C PHE A 55 10.19 -17.01 18.09
N PRO A 56 10.89 -16.16 17.30
CA PRO A 56 10.30 -14.93 16.77
C PRO A 56 9.28 -15.27 15.68
N GLU A 57 8.12 -14.61 15.72
CA GLU A 57 7.06 -14.77 14.73
C GLU A 57 7.10 -13.60 13.73
N LEU A 58 7.02 -13.92 12.42
CA LEU A 58 6.90 -12.90 11.40
C LEU A 58 5.54 -12.23 11.54
N THR A 59 5.54 -10.94 11.86
CA THR A 59 4.29 -10.21 12.07
C THR A 59 3.99 -9.25 10.93
N LYS A 60 5.01 -8.59 10.36
CA LYS A 60 4.83 -7.58 9.31
C LYS A 60 5.93 -7.65 8.25
N VAL A 61 5.63 -7.14 7.07
CA VAL A 61 6.59 -6.94 5.98
C VAL A 61 6.55 -5.46 5.57
N ILE A 62 7.71 -4.81 5.62
CA ILE A 62 7.88 -3.44 5.14
C ILE A 62 8.42 -3.53 3.71
N LEU A 63 7.72 -2.90 2.76
CA LEU A 63 8.20 -2.72 1.40
C LEU A 63 8.44 -1.26 1.11
N ALA A 64 9.53 -0.97 0.40
CA ALA A 64 9.82 0.36 -0.11
C ALA A 64 10.28 0.29 -1.57
N SER A 65 9.85 1.27 -2.35
CA SER A 65 10.33 1.48 -3.73
C SER A 65 10.43 2.97 -3.97
N GLY A 66 11.60 3.45 -4.41
CA GLY A 66 11.86 4.84 -4.78
C GLY A 66 11.37 5.88 -3.76
N THR A 67 10.12 6.31 -3.90
CA THR A 67 9.43 7.37 -3.12
C THR A 67 8.35 6.86 -2.16
N LYS A 68 7.94 5.60 -2.22
CA LYS A 68 6.88 5.02 -1.38
C LYS A 68 7.42 3.99 -0.38
N VAL A 69 6.79 3.92 0.79
CA VAL A 69 7.01 2.91 1.84
C VAL A 69 5.63 2.43 2.28
N VAL A 70 5.48 1.13 2.53
CA VAL A 70 4.25 0.52 3.05
C VAL A 70 4.61 -0.60 4.03
N MET A 71 3.72 -0.88 4.97
CA MET A 71 3.89 -1.95 5.95
C MET A 71 2.59 -2.72 6.09
N GLU A 72 2.61 -4.01 5.76
CA GLU A 72 1.43 -4.87 5.79
C GLU A 72 1.72 -6.21 6.48
N ASP A 73 0.69 -7.03 6.71
CA ASP A 73 0.81 -8.35 7.37
C ASP A 73 1.46 -9.41 6.46
N SER A 74 1.37 -9.24 5.15
CA SER A 74 1.97 -10.15 4.17
C SER A 74 2.73 -9.41 3.07
N LEU A 75 3.65 -10.13 2.42
CA LEU A 75 4.35 -9.63 1.23
C LEU A 75 3.36 -9.29 0.10
N GLU A 76 2.30 -10.09 -0.04
CA GLU A 76 1.27 -9.94 -1.06
C GLU A 76 0.49 -8.63 -0.86
N GLU A 77 0.01 -8.39 0.36
CA GLU A 77 -0.68 -7.16 0.74
C GLU A 77 0.24 -5.95 0.62
N ALA A 78 1.49 -6.05 1.07
CA ALA A 78 2.47 -4.97 0.95
C ALA A 78 2.73 -4.64 -0.52
N LEU A 79 2.82 -5.64 -1.40
CA LEU A 79 3.04 -5.42 -2.82
C LEU A 79 1.82 -4.77 -3.49
N ALA A 80 0.61 -5.20 -3.13
CA ALA A 80 -0.62 -4.60 -3.59
C ALA A 80 -0.73 -3.14 -3.11
N ALA A 81 -0.45 -2.88 -1.84
CA ALA A 81 -0.42 -1.54 -1.26
C ALA A 81 0.64 -0.65 -1.91
N LEU A 82 1.82 -1.19 -2.23
CA LEU A 82 2.91 -0.45 -2.87
C LEU A 82 2.56 -0.06 -4.31
N THR A 83 2.12 -1.04 -5.11
CA THR A 83 1.85 -0.87 -6.54
C THR A 83 0.48 -0.27 -6.85
N GLY A 84 -0.46 -0.33 -5.89
CA GLY A 84 -1.87 0.02 -6.11
C GLY A 84 -2.61 -0.97 -7.03
N VAL A 85 -1.95 -2.06 -7.40
CA VAL A 85 -2.52 -3.15 -8.20
C VAL A 85 -2.94 -4.22 -7.23
N ASP A 86 -4.23 -4.49 -7.16
CA ASP A 86 -4.71 -5.68 -6.46
C ASP A 86 -4.22 -6.90 -7.26
N PHE A 87 -3.15 -7.51 -6.74
CA PHE A 87 -2.72 -8.80 -7.22
C PHE A 87 -3.80 -9.78 -6.77
N LEU A 88 -4.77 -10.03 -7.65
CA LEU A 88 -5.75 -11.12 -7.55
C LEU A 88 -5.03 -12.47 -7.66
N ILE A 89 -4.07 -12.74 -6.78
CA ILE A 89 -3.57 -14.07 -6.52
C ILE A 89 -4.72 -14.73 -5.75
N THR A 90 -5.55 -15.47 -6.48
CA THR A 90 -6.50 -16.40 -5.86
C THR A 90 -5.73 -17.24 -4.87
N ARG A 91 -5.96 -16.97 -3.58
CA ARG A 91 -5.36 -17.69 -2.47
C ARG A 91 -5.99 -19.09 -2.45
N ALA A 92 -5.48 -20.00 -3.27
CA ALA A 92 -5.68 -21.42 -3.08
C ALA A 92 -4.71 -21.90 -1.97
N GLY A 93 -4.93 -21.41 -0.74
CA GLY A 93 -4.29 -21.93 0.46
C GLY A 93 -5.05 -23.16 0.97
N PRO A 94 -4.37 -24.23 1.41
CA PRO A 94 -4.98 -25.53 1.72
C PRO A 94 -5.64 -25.62 3.11
N ASP A 95 -6.21 -24.52 3.65
CA ASP A 95 -6.90 -24.53 4.95
C ASP A 95 -8.06 -23.51 5.03
N ALA A 96 -8.86 -23.43 3.97
CA ALA A 96 -10.21 -22.87 4.09
C ALA A 96 -11.15 -23.97 4.61
N GLN A 97 -11.17 -24.12 5.94
CA GLN A 97 -12.22 -24.86 6.62
C GLN A 97 -13.56 -24.19 6.28
N ALA A 98 -14.45 -24.94 5.64
CA ALA A 98 -15.79 -24.49 5.31
C ALA A 98 -16.57 -24.06 6.56
N PRO A 99 -17.29 -22.94 6.49
CA PRO A 99 -18.63 -22.85 7.04
C PRO A 99 -19.61 -22.99 5.87
N GLY A 100 -20.51 -23.98 5.99
CA GLY A 100 -21.62 -24.10 5.08
C GLY A 100 -22.51 -22.86 5.08
N GLY A 101 -23.15 -22.63 3.93
CA GLY A 101 -24.47 -22.03 3.84
C GLY A 101 -24.55 -20.52 4.01
N ALA A 102 -24.25 -19.79 2.93
CA ALA A 102 -25.13 -18.74 2.41
C ALA A 102 -24.61 -18.31 1.04
N GLU A 103 -25.38 -18.63 -0.01
CA GLU A 103 -25.28 -17.92 -1.29
C GLU A 103 -25.54 -16.43 -1.06
N PRO A 104 -24.74 -15.53 -1.66
CA PRO A 104 -25.26 -14.32 -2.23
C PRO A 104 -25.30 -14.54 -3.75
N THR A 105 -26.38 -15.16 -4.23
CA THR A 105 -26.86 -14.87 -5.57
C THR A 105 -27.29 -13.39 -5.59
N GLY A 106 -26.38 -12.51 -5.98
CA GLY A 106 -26.63 -11.13 -6.35
C GLY A 106 -25.88 -10.80 -7.64
N PRO A 107 -26.43 -10.00 -8.57
CA PRO A 107 -25.93 -9.96 -9.94
C PRO A 107 -24.53 -9.34 -9.99
N LEU A 108 -23.58 -10.08 -10.56
CA LEU A 108 -22.24 -9.61 -10.92
C LEU A 108 -22.26 -8.33 -11.79
N GLU A 109 -23.40 -8.03 -12.43
CA GLU A 109 -23.63 -6.87 -13.27
C GLU A 109 -23.62 -5.55 -12.47
N THR A 110 -24.25 -5.54 -11.29
CA THR A 110 -24.37 -4.33 -10.44
C THR A 110 -23.02 -3.79 -9.95
N SER A 111 -22.05 -4.68 -9.68
CA SER A 111 -20.73 -4.29 -9.19
C SER A 111 -19.85 -3.72 -10.30
N LEU A 112 -20.04 -4.17 -11.55
CA LEU A 112 -19.32 -3.64 -12.71
C LEU A 112 -19.90 -2.28 -13.14
N GLU A 113 -21.21 -2.12 -13.09
CA GLU A 113 -21.89 -0.84 -13.35
C GLU A 113 -21.51 0.24 -12.32
N ALA A 114 -21.41 -0.13 -11.04
CA ALA A 114 -20.95 0.77 -9.99
C ALA A 114 -19.50 1.22 -10.22
N GLY A 115 -18.59 0.30 -10.59
CA GLY A 115 -17.20 0.64 -10.92
C GLY A 115 -17.09 1.59 -12.12
N ILE A 116 -17.90 1.38 -13.16
CA ILE A 116 -17.91 2.25 -14.35
C ILE A 116 -18.38 3.67 -14.02
N ASN A 117 -19.35 3.84 -13.11
CA ASN A 117 -19.82 5.16 -12.72
C ASN A 117 -18.79 5.95 -11.92
N VAL A 118 -18.08 5.29 -10.99
CA VAL A 118 -16.98 5.91 -10.23
C VAL A 118 -15.85 6.38 -11.16
N ILE A 119 -15.50 5.57 -12.16
CA ILE A 119 -14.47 5.93 -13.15
C ILE A 119 -14.92 7.12 -14.02
N LYS A 120 -16.21 7.21 -14.37
CA LYS A 120 -16.75 8.36 -15.13
C LYS A 120 -16.68 9.66 -14.32
N GLU A 121 -17.09 9.65 -13.05
CA GLU A 121 -16.98 10.82 -12.17
C GLU A 121 -15.53 11.28 -12.01
N ALA A 122 -14.60 10.34 -11.84
CA ALA A 122 -13.18 10.67 -11.73
C ALA A 122 -12.62 11.33 -13.00
N ILE A 123 -13.01 10.86 -14.19
CA ILE A 123 -12.58 11.45 -15.47
C ILE A 123 -13.16 12.86 -15.65
N GLU A 124 -14.40 13.09 -15.25
CA GLU A 124 -15.05 14.39 -15.36
C GLU A 124 -14.39 15.43 -14.46
N GLY A 125 -14.06 15.06 -13.22
CA GLY A 125 -13.30 15.92 -12.30
C GLY A 125 -11.89 16.25 -12.82
N LEU A 126 -11.20 15.29 -13.44
CA LEU A 126 -9.89 15.54 -14.07
C LEU A 126 -9.99 16.53 -15.24
N ARG A 127 -11.05 16.45 -16.04
CA ARG A 127 -11.28 17.37 -17.15
C ARG A 127 -11.51 18.79 -16.67
N GLU A 128 -12.29 18.98 -15.60
CA GLU A 128 -12.54 20.29 -15.02
C GLU A 128 -11.26 20.92 -14.48
N ASN A 129 -10.46 20.15 -13.75
CA ASN A 129 -9.17 20.59 -13.23
C ASN A 129 -8.18 20.98 -14.35
N LEU A 130 -8.19 20.25 -15.47
CA LEU A 130 -7.37 20.57 -16.64
C LEU A 130 -7.77 21.91 -17.28
N SER A 131 -9.06 22.16 -17.44
CA SER A 131 -9.55 23.44 -17.98
C SER A 131 -9.18 24.63 -17.08
N GLN A 132 -9.26 24.48 -15.76
CA GLN A 132 -8.81 25.51 -14.82
C GLN A 132 -7.29 25.77 -14.92
N LEU A 133 -6.51 24.74 -15.23
CA LEU A 133 -5.06 24.87 -15.43
C LEU A 133 -4.71 25.61 -16.72
N GLU A 134 -5.44 25.36 -17.81
CA GLU A 134 -5.26 26.09 -19.08
C GLU A 134 -5.59 27.58 -18.93
N GLU A 135 -6.69 27.91 -18.25
CA GLU A 135 -7.09 29.30 -17.99
C GLU A 135 -6.08 30.02 -17.06
N ALA A 136 -5.57 29.32 -16.05
CA ALA A 136 -4.51 29.84 -15.18
C ALA A 136 -3.21 30.12 -15.97
N ILE A 137 -2.82 29.23 -16.88
CA ILE A 137 -1.63 29.42 -17.73
C ILE A 137 -1.82 30.60 -18.69
N GLU A 138 -3.03 30.78 -19.25
CA GLU A 138 -3.35 31.92 -20.12
C GLU A 138 -3.29 33.25 -19.35
N SER A 139 -3.87 33.29 -18.15
CA SER A 139 -3.84 34.50 -17.30
C SER A 139 -2.42 34.89 -16.85
N LEU A 140 -1.55 33.91 -16.61
CA LEU A 140 -0.15 34.16 -16.29
C LEU A 140 0.59 34.67 -17.52
N THR A 141 0.33 34.09 -18.70
CA THR A 141 0.98 34.51 -19.95
C THR A 141 0.60 35.95 -20.34
N ASP A 142 -0.65 36.37 -20.14
CA ASP A 142 -1.10 37.75 -20.37
C ASP A 142 -0.44 38.73 -19.38
N THR A 143 -0.29 38.32 -18.11
CA THR A 143 0.38 39.12 -17.06
C THR A 143 1.89 39.27 -17.32
N PHE A 144 2.55 38.24 -17.85
CA PHE A 144 3.98 38.27 -18.18
C PHE A 144 4.28 38.82 -19.59
N GLY A 145 3.31 38.85 -20.50
CA GLY A 145 3.44 39.36 -21.87
C GLY A 145 3.32 40.88 -22.02
N ASN A 146 2.96 41.58 -20.94
CA ASN A 146 2.77 43.04 -20.93
C ASN A 146 3.87 43.82 -20.16
N GLN A 147 5.10 43.30 -20.16
CA GLN A 147 6.31 44.04 -19.73
C GLN A 147 7.37 44.09 -20.82
#